data_AF-T0RUD1-F1
#
_entry.id   AF-T0RUD1-F1
#
_cell.length_a   1.000
_cell.length_b   1.000
_cell.length_c   1.000
_cell.angle_alpha   90.00
_cell.angle_beta   90.00
_cell.angle_gamma   90.00
#
_symmetry.space_group_name_H-M   'P 1'
#
loop_
_entity.id
_entity.type
_entity.pdbx_description
1 polymer ?
#
loop_
_entity_poly.entity_id
_entity_poly.type
_entity_poly.pdbx_seq_one_letter_code
_entity_poly.pdbx_strand_id
1 'polypeptide(L)'
;MSSAPIDPRAPRFPVTMKYPNFGDTTDNFNFSDYVTISAASAISCGAGYALGKPVRGPSMVVTGVLGTIAGFLYAFQNSSQRLQGFQKN
;
A
#
# COMPACT_ATOMS: atom_id res chain seq x y z
N MET A 1 -6.64 -14.38 -34.02
CA MET A 1 -7.04 -12.98 -33.77
C MET A 1 -6.02 -12.39 -32.80
N SER A 2 -5.19 -11.44 -33.24
CA SER A 2 -4.24 -10.78 -32.35
C SER A 2 -5.04 -9.92 -31.37
N SER A 3 -4.99 -10.23 -30.08
CA SER A 3 -5.64 -9.42 -29.05
C SER A 3 -5.13 -7.98 -29.14
N ALA A 4 -6.05 -7.01 -29.13
CA ALA A 4 -5.69 -5.59 -29.11
C ALA A 4 -4.62 -5.33 -28.03
N PRO A 5 -3.67 -4.41 -28.27
CA PRO A 5 -2.67 -4.05 -27.28
C PRO A 5 -3.34 -3.76 -25.94
N ILE A 6 -2.90 -4.44 -24.87
CA ILE A 6 -3.45 -4.23 -23.53
C ILE A 6 -3.10 -2.80 -23.14
N ASP A 7 -4.07 -1.89 -23.17
CA ASP A 7 -3.88 -0.52 -22.69
C ASP A 7 -3.66 -0.57 -21.16
N PRO A 8 -2.47 -0.18 -20.66
CA PRO A 8 -2.19 -0.17 -19.22
C PRO A 8 -3.13 0.76 -18.42
N ARG A 9 -3.80 1.69 -19.12
CA ARG A 9 -4.71 2.67 -18.53
C ARG A 9 -6.16 2.20 -18.49
N ALA A 10 -6.46 1.07 -19.13
CA ALA A 10 -7.78 0.48 -19.11
C ALA A 10 -7.93 -0.49 -17.92
N PRO A 11 -9.04 -0.44 -17.18
CA PRO A 11 -9.31 -1.41 -16.13
C PRO A 11 -9.41 -2.82 -16.72
N ARG A 12 -8.70 -3.77 -16.11
CA ARG A 12 -8.63 -5.18 -16.54
C ARG A 12 -9.68 -6.06 -15.87
N PHE A 13 -10.19 -5.60 -14.74
CA PHE A 13 -11.18 -6.27 -13.90
C PHE A 13 -12.46 -5.43 -13.82
N PRO A 14 -13.60 -6.03 -13.42
CA PRO A 14 -14.84 -5.30 -13.24
C PRO A 14 -14.65 -4.11 -12.30
N VAL A 15 -14.96 -2.92 -12.79
CA VAL A 15 -14.89 -1.68 -12.01
C VAL A 15 -16.03 -1.70 -11.00
N THR A 16 -15.70 -1.72 -9.71
CA THR A 16 -16.70 -1.63 -8.64
C THR A 16 -17.05 -0.17 -8.38
N MET A 17 -16.04 0.70 -8.28
CA MET A 17 -16.21 2.14 -8.08
C MET A 17 -15.14 2.91 -8.86
N LYS A 18 -15.57 3.84 -9.72
CA LYS A 18 -14.66 4.63 -10.57
C LYS A 18 -13.94 5.76 -9.83
N TYR A 19 -14.61 6.37 -8.84
CA TYR A 19 -14.08 7.50 -8.06
C TYR A 19 -14.26 7.22 -6.57
N PRO A 20 -13.40 6.36 -5.98
CA PRO A 20 -13.51 6.04 -4.57
C PRO A 20 -13.09 7.24 -3.72
N ASN A 21 -13.84 7.51 -2.65
CA ASN A 21 -13.42 8.47 -1.63
C ASN A 21 -12.45 7.79 -0.64
N PHE A 22 -11.91 8.56 0.30
CA PHE A 22 -11.00 8.06 1.33
C PHE A 22 -11.63 6.94 2.18
N GLY A 23 -12.90 7.10 2.56
CA GLY A 23 -13.65 6.08 3.32
C GLY A 23 -13.78 4.78 2.54
N ASP A 24 -14.30 4.84 1.30
CA ASP A 24 -14.52 3.67 0.45
C ASP A 24 -13.23 2.86 0.21
N THR A 25 -12.10 3.55 0.07
CA THR A 25 -10.80 2.90 -0.15
C THR A 25 -10.29 2.21 1.12
N THR A 26 -10.48 2.84 2.28
CA THR A 26 -10.00 2.31 3.57
C THR A 26 -10.88 1.14 4.05
N ASP A 27 -12.19 1.22 3.83
CA ASP A 27 -13.14 0.15 4.16
C ASP A 27 -12.93 -1.12 3.32
N ASN A 28 -12.36 -0.96 2.11
CA ASN A 28 -12.04 -2.09 1.23
C ASN A 28 -10.69 -2.77 1.55
N PHE A 29 -9.99 -2.37 2.62
CA PHE A 29 -8.75 -3.03 3.02
C PHE A 29 -8.96 -4.50 3.34
N ASN A 30 -8.15 -5.36 2.73
CA ASN A 30 -8.15 -6.78 3.00
C ASN A 30 -7.03 -7.16 3.98
N PHE A 31 -6.98 -8.44 4.36
CA PHE A 31 -5.95 -8.94 5.27
C PHE A 31 -4.51 -8.65 4.77
N SER A 32 -4.28 -8.72 3.46
CA SER A 32 -2.96 -8.44 2.87
C SER A 32 -2.55 -6.98 3.02
N ASP A 33 -3.49 -6.04 2.98
CA ASP A 33 -3.23 -4.62 3.18
C ASP A 33 -2.73 -4.35 4.61
N TYR A 34 -3.41 -4.92 5.61
CA TYR A 34 -2.97 -4.83 7.02
C TYR A 34 -1.63 -5.53 7.29
N VAL A 35 -1.39 -6.68 6.64
CA VAL A 35 -0.08 -7.35 6.70
C VAL A 35 0.99 -6.46 6.08
N THR A 36 0.71 -5.77 4.97
CA THR A 36 1.69 -4.91 4.33
C THR A 36 2.04 -3.70 5.18
N ILE A 37 1.04 -3.07 5.81
CA ILE A 37 1.25 -1.95 6.74
C ILE A 37 2.11 -2.40 7.93
N SER A 38 1.76 -3.53 8.54
CA SER A 38 2.48 -4.03 9.72
C SER A 38 3.89 -4.50 9.38
N ALA A 39 4.09 -5.18 8.25
CA ALA A 39 5.40 -5.58 7.76
C ALA A 39 6.29 -4.38 7.43
N ALA A 40 5.76 -3.38 6.71
CA ALA A 40 6.49 -2.16 6.39
C ALA A 40 6.94 -1.43 7.67
N SER A 41 6.03 -1.28 8.63
CA SER A 41 6.35 -0.68 9.94
C SER A 41 7.45 -1.45 10.68
N ALA A 42 7.32 -2.77 10.80
CA ALA A 42 8.27 -3.62 11.52
C ALA A 42 9.66 -3.61 10.87
N ILE A 43 9.72 -3.73 9.55
CA ILE A 43 10.97 -3.67 8.78
C ILE A 43 11.62 -2.31 8.95
N SER A 44 10.86 -1.21 8.85
CA SER A 44 11.42 0.13 9.00
C SER A 44 11.90 0.43 10.41
N CYS A 45 11.16 0.01 11.45
CA CYS A 45 11.63 0.06 12.84
C CYS A 45 12.97 -0.68 13.00
N GLY A 46 13.04 -1.93 12.54
CA GLY A 46 14.27 -2.73 12.59
C GLY A 46 15.44 -2.06 11.87
N ALA A 47 15.18 -1.51 10.67
CA ALA A 47 16.17 -0.80 9.88
C ALA A 47 16.68 0.47 10.59
N GLY A 48 15.80 1.30 11.18
CA GLY A 48 16.23 2.47 11.93
C GLY A 48 17.01 2.16 13.20
N TYR A 49 16.66 1.07 13.89
CA TYR A 49 17.45 0.62 15.04
C TYR A 49 18.85 0.16 14.63
N ALA A 50 18.96 -0.59 13.51
CA ALA A 50 20.23 -1.10 13.02
C ALA A 50 21.16 0.00 12.48
N LEU A 51 20.60 0.93 11.70
CA LEU A 51 21.35 1.97 10.98
C LEU A 51 21.53 3.26 11.78
N GLY A 52 20.67 3.53 12.77
CA GLY A 52 20.59 4.81 13.47
C GLY A 52 21.68 5.12 14.49
N LYS A 53 22.88 4.52 14.44
CA LYS A 53 23.94 4.81 15.43
C LYS A 53 24.45 6.27 15.28
N PRO A 54 24.66 7.01 16.39
CA PRO A 54 24.55 6.59 17.80
C PRO A 54 23.12 6.65 18.39
N VAL A 55 22.17 7.35 17.77
CA VAL A 55 20.80 7.60 18.25
C VAL A 55 19.78 6.55 17.76
N ARG A 56 20.00 5.28 18.13
CA ARG A 56 19.18 4.15 17.63
C ARG A 56 17.69 4.24 18.01
N GLY A 57 17.39 4.68 19.23
CA GLY A 57 16.01 4.78 19.72
C GLY A 57 15.17 5.79 18.91
N PRO A 58 15.59 7.08 18.84
CA PRO A 58 14.91 8.07 18.01
C PRO A 58 14.87 7.70 16.53
N SER A 59 15.95 7.13 16.00
CA SER A 59 16.01 6.70 14.59
C SER A 59 15.01 5.58 14.29
N MET A 60 14.89 4.58 15.17
CA MET A 60 13.87 3.53 15.08
C MET A 60 12.45 4.11 15.06
N VAL A 61 12.15 5.09 15.92
CA VAL A 61 10.81 5.70 15.98
C VAL A 61 10.49 6.44 14.68
N VAL A 62 11.40 7.29 14.21
CA VAL A 62 11.18 8.08 12.99
C VAL A 62 11.03 7.18 11.76
N THR A 63 11.94 6.22 11.59
CA THR A 63 11.86 5.26 10.49
C THR A 63 10.63 4.37 10.59
N GLY A 64 10.23 3.94 11.78
CA GLY A 64 8.98 3.22 12.03
C GLY A 64 7.75 4.00 11.58
N VAL A 65 7.66 5.28 11.96
CA VAL A 65 6.56 6.17 11.51
C VAL A 65 6.56 6.30 10.00
N LEU A 66 7.71 6.54 9.37
CA LEU A 66 7.84 6.61 7.92
C LEU A 66 7.44 5.31 7.23
N GLY A 67 7.84 4.17 7.79
CA GLY A 67 7.48 2.84 7.30
C GLY A 67 5.98 2.57 7.37
N THR A 68 5.35 2.94 8.48
CA THR A 68 3.89 2.82 8.63
C THR A 68 3.15 3.69 7.62
N ILE A 69 3.59 4.94 7.41
CA ILE A 69 3.00 5.84 6.40
C ILE A 69 3.18 5.25 5.00
N ALA A 70 4.39 4.78 4.67
CA ALA A 70 4.66 4.17 3.38
C ALA A 70 3.80 2.91 3.15
N GLY A 71 3.69 2.05 4.16
CA GLY A 71 2.84 0.86 4.12
C GLY A 71 1.36 1.21 3.94
N PHE A 72 0.87 2.23 4.65
CA PHE A 72 -0.50 2.70 4.50
C PHE A 72 -0.78 3.24 3.10
N LEU A 73 0.11 4.07 2.55
CA LEU A 73 -0.03 4.61 1.20
C LEU A 73 0.01 3.51 0.13
N TYR A 74 0.80 2.45 0.36
CA TYR A 74 0.85 1.31 -0.54
C TYR A 74 -0.43 0.47 -0.49
N ALA A 75 -0.93 0.15 0.71
CA ALA A 75 -2.22 -0.50 0.91
C ALA A 75 -3.39 0.32 0.31
N PHE A 76 -3.36 1.65 0.48
CA PHE A 76 -4.34 2.56 -0.07
C PHE A 76 -4.35 2.53 -1.60
N GLN A 77 -3.16 2.52 -2.23
CA GLN A 77 -3.04 2.36 -3.68
C GLN A 77 -3.60 1.03 -4.16
N ASN A 78 -3.24 -0.08 -3.51
CA ASN A 78 -3.72 -1.41 -3.88
C ASN A 78 -5.24 -1.51 -3.76
N SER A 79 -5.82 -1.03 -2.65
CA SER A 79 -7.27 -1.02 -2.45
C SER A 79 -7.99 -0.16 -3.49
N SER A 80 -7.46 1.03 -3.81
CA SER A 80 -8.05 1.90 -4.82
C SER A 80 -7.99 1.28 -6.22
N GLN A 81 -6.88 0.61 -6.56
CA GLN A 81 -6.74 -0.12 -7.82
C GLN A 81 -7.69 -1.30 -7.93
N ARG A 82 -7.96 -1.99 -6.82
CA ARG A 82 -8.97 -3.07 -6.74
C ARG A 82 -10.38 -2.54 -7.02
N LEU A 83 -10.76 -1.41 -6.42
CA LEU A 83 -12.05 -0.77 -6.65
C LEU A 83 -12.22 -0.26 -8.09
N GLN A 84 -11.16 0.32 -8.65
CA GLN A 84 -11.14 0.85 -10.01
C GLN A 84 -10.93 -0.23 -11.09
N GLY A 85 -10.75 -1.50 -10.72
CA GLY A 85 -10.60 -2.61 -11.67
C GLY A 85 -9.21 -2.72 -12.31
N PHE A 86 -8.20 -2.05 -11.79
CA PHE A 86 -6.80 -2.21 -12.21
C PHE A 86 -6.13 -3.43 -11.59
N GLN A 87 -6.57 -3.82 -10.38
CA GLN A 87 -6.07 -4.97 -9.64
C GLN A 87 -7.20 -5.95 -9.32
N LYS A 88 -6.84 -7.23 -9.16
CA LYS A 88 -7.78 -8.27 -8.75
C LYS A 88 -8.24 -8.00 -7.32
N ASN A 89 -9.56 -7.97 -7.13
CA ASN A 89 -10.19 -7.78 -5.83
C ASN A 89 -9.91 -8.93 -4.87
#